data_AF-A0A067Q077-F1
#
_entry.id   AF-A0A067Q077-F1
#
_cell.length_a   1.000
_cell.length_b   1.000
_cell.length_c   1.000
_cell.angle_alpha   90.00
_cell.angle_beta   90.00
_cell.angle_gamma   90.00
#
_symmetry.space_group_name_H-M   'P 1'
#
loop_
_entity.id
_entity.type
_entity.pdbx_description
1 polymer ?
#
loop_
_entity_poly.entity_id
_entity_poly.type
_entity_poly.pdbx_seq_one_letter_code
_entity_poly.pdbx_strand_id
1 'polypeptide(L)'
;MEDVMLPFLSSNVEDVEETGHTLLGLIISAANDPQPRQSLSEIYHVIVHSGLSRFLDPLSVVPTLLPSVRLGSQDILDVIGECCSAKENVIAIQEALECLSTRYTDHEEEDEDEGHQGDESDNEETTTAAGQLIRLLNLSASSIPRLRITSKTKHSTSLHPLIINLQAVILKIPASKAESRVAISSVSRLVNGSIGWVRNSVVGVDEAELQNVMGILTSFLFASLTSCSNHIQSNLAQRTFERYFPRLVVPRSRPIPTTSKLDDWQEGEAVVVEALDAYTSVGCNLDTLLSEPSLGSLILFAHSSSPADPAEVIVRYLPAFLTSIQTNTALDESLSLLLSSVYQIHLTSSTAATSSPSGTSLETSGTSNELSTVPITTLLPLLHILPHLASAHPSPQIRHITYRLLSLLLSICPSEVRFDLLVDLVRGDDEEERGQIKVAAIGLVKEAVLDGLALSPGTSPTNSFTTPTFCKTFTPIIFTPSPSTLFTSDLLLEDFLDSVEPKRLIEALGLVFVLLMRDKDNRTGIRDASTVQHVKKQLLVPLKQALGRWLPVAEDDMEAIMPLAALDAAVERVEGALEKMDAELASQ
;
A
#
# COMPACT_ATOMS: atom_id res chain seq x y z
N MET A 1 -1.43 41.80 -34.76
CA MET A 1 -2.51 41.06 -34.07
C MET A 1 -3.86 41.39 -34.70
N GLU A 2 -4.21 42.67 -34.89
CA GLU A 2 -5.49 43.07 -35.53
C GLU A 2 -5.61 42.66 -37.02
N ASP A 3 -4.52 42.68 -37.81
CA ASP A 3 -4.58 42.46 -39.27
C ASP A 3 -4.98 41.05 -39.75
N VAL A 4 -4.88 40.01 -38.90
CA VAL A 4 -5.27 38.62 -39.26
C VAL A 4 -6.61 38.22 -38.61
N MET A 5 -7.06 38.94 -37.59
CA MET A 5 -8.34 38.65 -36.90
C MET A 5 -9.49 39.56 -37.34
N LEU A 6 -9.19 40.64 -38.06
CA LEU A 6 -10.17 41.50 -38.71
C LEU A 6 -11.19 40.74 -39.59
N PRO A 7 -10.88 39.65 -40.32
CA PRO A 7 -11.88 38.92 -41.09
C PRO A 7 -12.98 38.34 -40.21
N PHE A 8 -12.66 37.73 -39.06
CA PHE A 8 -13.65 37.14 -38.15
C PHE A 8 -14.56 38.17 -37.48
N LEU A 9 -14.07 39.39 -37.29
CA LEU A 9 -14.83 40.50 -36.71
C LEU A 9 -15.60 41.33 -37.75
N SER A 10 -15.26 41.22 -39.04
CA SER A 10 -15.84 42.03 -40.13
C SER A 10 -16.69 41.26 -41.13
N SER A 11 -16.57 39.93 -41.21
CA SER A 11 -17.51 39.10 -41.97
C SER A 11 -18.83 39.03 -41.22
N ASN A 12 -19.93 39.44 -41.86
CA ASN A 12 -21.27 39.07 -41.41
C ASN A 12 -21.28 37.57 -41.10
N VAL A 13 -21.63 37.22 -39.87
CA VAL A 13 -21.63 35.86 -39.27
C VAL A 13 -22.73 34.97 -39.89
N GLU A 14 -22.90 35.04 -41.21
CA GLU A 14 -23.95 34.34 -41.95
C GLU A 14 -23.49 32.97 -42.46
N ASP A 15 -22.18 32.74 -42.66
CA ASP A 15 -21.65 31.42 -43.06
C ASP A 15 -21.02 30.67 -41.87
N VAL A 16 -21.82 29.79 -41.28
CA VAL A 16 -21.45 28.94 -40.14
C VAL A 16 -20.40 27.91 -40.54
N GLU A 17 -20.48 27.37 -41.76
CA GLU A 17 -19.59 26.32 -42.23
C GLU A 17 -18.21 26.89 -42.55
N GLU A 18 -18.12 28.00 -43.29
CA GLU A 18 -16.84 28.64 -43.62
C GLU A 18 -16.07 29.07 -42.37
N THR A 19 -16.79 29.64 -41.39
CA THR A 19 -16.20 30.05 -40.10
C THR A 19 -15.64 28.86 -39.32
N GLY A 20 -16.41 27.75 -39.26
CA GLY A 20 -15.98 26.52 -38.58
C GLY A 20 -14.74 25.88 -39.21
N HIS A 21 -14.71 25.76 -40.55
CA HIS A 21 -13.56 25.21 -41.27
C HIS A 21 -12.30 26.07 -41.09
N THR A 22 -12.45 27.39 -41.11
CA THR A 22 -11.33 28.32 -40.91
C THR A 22 -10.79 28.18 -39.48
N LEU A 23 -11.67 28.11 -38.48
CA LEU A 23 -11.28 27.94 -37.08
C LEU A 23 -10.57 26.59 -36.85
N LEU A 24 -11.08 25.51 -37.43
CA LEU A 24 -10.42 24.20 -37.40
C LEU A 24 -9.03 24.25 -38.04
N GLY A 25 -8.89 24.89 -39.20
CA GLY A 25 -7.59 25.05 -39.87
C GLY A 25 -6.57 25.82 -39.01
N LEU A 26 -7.02 26.87 -38.31
CA LEU A 26 -6.18 27.60 -37.35
C LEU A 26 -5.77 26.72 -36.17
N ILE A 27 -6.69 25.92 -35.62
CA ILE A 27 -6.39 25.02 -34.50
C ILE A 27 -5.38 23.93 -34.95
N ILE A 28 -5.58 23.31 -36.10
CA ILE A 28 -4.68 22.29 -36.65
C ILE A 28 -3.28 22.87 -36.88
N SER A 29 -3.19 24.06 -37.52
CA SER A 29 -1.93 24.77 -37.71
C SER A 29 -1.28 25.11 -36.37
N ALA A 30 -2.05 25.64 -35.41
CA ALA A 30 -1.56 26.00 -34.09
C ALA A 30 -1.14 24.80 -33.23
N ALA A 31 -1.71 23.61 -33.45
CA ALA A 31 -1.36 22.40 -32.73
C ALA A 31 -0.13 21.71 -33.31
N ASN A 32 0.01 21.69 -34.64
CA ASN A 32 0.99 20.85 -35.35
C ASN A 32 2.18 21.62 -35.95
N ASP A 33 2.05 22.92 -36.29
CA ASP A 33 3.12 23.65 -36.96
C ASP A 33 4.17 24.12 -35.94
N PRO A 34 5.48 23.92 -36.12
CA PRO A 34 6.50 24.30 -35.14
C PRO A 34 6.55 25.82 -34.85
N GLN A 35 6.11 26.65 -35.80
CA GLN A 35 5.98 28.10 -35.64
C GLN A 35 4.62 28.55 -36.17
N PRO A 36 3.54 28.36 -35.41
CA PRO A 36 2.22 28.71 -35.88
C PRO A 36 2.07 30.23 -35.92
N ARG A 37 1.26 30.74 -36.84
CA ARG A 37 0.98 32.19 -36.93
C ARG A 37 0.24 32.72 -35.71
N GLN A 38 -0.55 31.86 -35.07
CA GLN A 38 -1.32 32.13 -33.86
C GLN A 38 -1.14 30.94 -32.92
N SER A 39 -0.92 31.23 -31.65
CA SER A 39 -0.88 30.23 -30.59
C SER A 39 -2.29 29.75 -30.22
N LEU A 40 -2.40 28.54 -29.65
CA LEU A 40 -3.69 28.03 -29.16
C LEU A 40 -4.27 28.92 -28.05
N SER A 41 -3.45 29.54 -27.19
CA SER A 41 -3.93 30.52 -26.20
C SER A 41 -4.55 31.78 -26.83
N GLU A 42 -3.96 32.29 -27.92
CA GLU A 42 -4.55 33.42 -28.67
C GLU A 42 -5.87 33.03 -29.33
N ILE A 43 -5.92 31.84 -29.94
CA ILE A 43 -7.14 31.30 -30.55
C ILE A 43 -8.23 31.12 -29.49
N TYR A 44 -7.90 30.53 -28.33
CA TYR A 44 -8.80 30.40 -27.18
C TYR A 44 -9.42 31.73 -26.77
N HIS A 45 -8.58 32.76 -26.59
CA HIS A 45 -9.08 34.09 -26.22
C HIS A 45 -10.09 34.62 -27.22
N VAL A 46 -9.85 34.41 -28.51
CA VAL A 46 -10.77 34.89 -29.55
C VAL A 46 -12.07 34.08 -29.59
N ILE A 47 -11.99 32.76 -29.40
CA ILE A 47 -13.18 31.91 -29.27
C ILE A 47 -14.09 32.44 -28.16
N VAL A 48 -13.53 32.72 -26.99
CA VAL A 48 -14.29 33.18 -25.82
C VAL A 48 -14.83 34.60 -26.03
N HIS A 49 -14.00 35.56 -26.46
CA HIS A 49 -14.42 36.97 -26.58
C HIS A 49 -15.39 37.22 -27.74
N SER A 50 -15.30 36.43 -28.81
CA SER A 50 -16.11 36.62 -30.02
C SER A 50 -17.31 35.66 -30.08
N GLY A 51 -17.50 34.82 -29.06
CA GLY A 51 -18.62 33.86 -28.99
C GLY A 51 -18.56 32.79 -30.09
N LEU A 52 -17.36 32.38 -30.49
CA LEU A 52 -17.17 31.42 -31.60
C LEU A 52 -17.25 29.96 -31.17
N SER A 53 -17.53 29.67 -29.89
CA SER A 53 -17.56 28.30 -29.36
C SER A 53 -18.57 27.40 -30.08
N ARG A 54 -19.68 27.96 -30.60
CA ARG A 54 -20.69 27.23 -31.38
C ARG A 54 -20.20 26.72 -32.75
N PHE A 55 -19.07 27.21 -33.23
CA PHE A 55 -18.48 26.80 -34.52
C PHE A 55 -17.40 25.72 -34.35
N LEU A 56 -17.08 25.32 -33.12
CA LEU A 56 -16.17 24.22 -32.86
C LEU A 56 -16.89 22.89 -33.09
N ASP A 57 -16.34 22.08 -33.99
CA ASP A 57 -16.74 20.69 -34.18
C ASP A 57 -15.90 19.77 -33.28
N PRO A 58 -16.48 19.17 -32.22
CA PRO A 58 -15.74 18.33 -31.29
C PRO A 58 -15.07 17.12 -31.98
N LEU A 59 -15.71 16.54 -32.99
CA LEU A 59 -15.19 15.34 -33.68
C LEU A 59 -13.88 15.63 -34.42
N SER A 60 -13.75 16.82 -34.99
CA SER A 60 -12.54 17.23 -35.70
C SER A 60 -11.47 17.82 -34.77
N VAL A 61 -11.90 18.57 -33.74
CA VAL A 61 -10.99 19.35 -32.89
C VAL A 61 -10.38 18.50 -31.77
N VAL A 62 -11.16 17.64 -31.12
CA VAL A 62 -10.69 16.83 -29.97
C VAL A 62 -9.49 15.94 -30.34
N PRO A 63 -9.51 15.16 -31.43
CA PRO A 63 -8.37 14.30 -31.80
C PRO A 63 -7.07 15.09 -32.03
N THR A 64 -7.18 16.33 -32.49
CA THR A 64 -6.03 17.23 -32.73
C THR A 64 -5.47 17.78 -31.42
N LEU A 65 -6.34 18.19 -30.49
CA LEU A 65 -5.93 18.85 -29.25
C LEU A 65 -5.48 17.88 -28.16
N LEU A 66 -6.02 16.66 -28.12
CA LEU A 66 -5.66 15.65 -27.11
C LEU A 66 -4.16 15.43 -26.99
N PRO A 67 -3.41 15.11 -28.07
CA PRO A 67 -1.97 14.89 -27.98
C PRO A 67 -1.18 16.19 -27.83
N SER A 68 -1.76 17.37 -28.03
CA SER A 68 -0.98 18.62 -28.08
C SER A 68 -0.52 19.08 -26.70
N VAL A 69 0.80 19.25 -26.50
CA VAL A 69 1.39 19.81 -25.25
C VAL A 69 1.30 21.33 -25.15
N ARG A 70 0.82 21.99 -26.21
CA ARG A 70 0.85 23.46 -26.33
C ARG A 70 -0.10 24.12 -25.33
N LEU A 71 0.32 25.26 -24.80
CA LEU A 71 -0.52 26.10 -23.93
C LEU A 71 -1.77 26.55 -24.70
N GLY A 72 -2.94 26.48 -24.06
CA GLY A 72 -4.24 26.73 -24.69
C GLY A 72 -4.99 25.46 -25.13
N SER A 73 -4.31 24.30 -25.28
CA SER A 73 -5.00 23.05 -25.66
C SER A 73 -6.08 22.65 -24.66
N GLN A 74 -5.75 22.66 -23.37
CA GLN A 74 -6.72 22.36 -22.31
C GLN A 74 -7.85 23.38 -22.27
N ASP A 75 -7.54 24.67 -22.41
CA ASP A 75 -8.53 25.75 -22.33
C ASP A 75 -9.57 25.66 -23.45
N ILE A 76 -9.15 25.30 -24.68
CA ILE A 76 -10.06 25.06 -25.79
C ILE A 76 -10.90 23.79 -25.54
N LEU A 77 -10.30 22.71 -25.03
CA LEU A 77 -11.04 21.50 -24.66
C LEU A 77 -12.09 21.79 -23.57
N ASP A 78 -11.77 22.64 -22.60
CA ASP A 78 -12.72 23.07 -21.56
C ASP A 78 -13.89 23.84 -22.19
N VAL A 79 -13.62 24.76 -23.14
CA VAL A 79 -14.67 25.47 -23.90
C VAL A 79 -15.54 24.50 -24.70
N ILE A 80 -14.95 23.48 -25.35
CA ILE A 80 -15.72 22.44 -26.04
C ILE A 80 -16.62 21.72 -25.03
N GLY A 81 -16.05 21.33 -23.88
CA GLY A 81 -16.75 20.66 -22.78
C GLY A 81 -17.93 21.43 -22.22
N GLU A 82 -17.86 22.76 -22.18
CA GLU A 82 -18.88 23.64 -21.59
C GLU A 82 -19.88 24.17 -22.61
N CYS A 83 -19.44 24.46 -23.84
CA CYS A 83 -20.22 25.22 -24.81
C CYS A 83 -20.75 24.39 -25.98
N CYS A 84 -20.03 23.36 -26.43
CA CYS A 84 -20.44 22.54 -27.59
C CYS A 84 -21.58 21.58 -27.22
N SER A 85 -22.17 20.94 -28.24
CA SER A 85 -23.21 19.93 -28.08
C SER A 85 -22.69 18.77 -27.23
N ALA A 86 -23.31 18.54 -26.06
CA ALA A 86 -22.92 17.45 -25.16
C ALA A 86 -22.96 16.07 -25.83
N LYS A 87 -23.87 15.88 -26.80
CA LYS A 87 -23.98 14.63 -27.57
C LYS A 87 -22.76 14.43 -28.47
N GLU A 88 -22.35 15.47 -29.19
CA GLU A 88 -21.19 15.41 -30.10
C GLU A 88 -19.89 15.25 -29.30
N ASN A 89 -19.77 15.95 -28.16
CA ASN A 89 -18.64 15.76 -27.24
C ASN A 89 -18.52 14.30 -26.80
N VAL A 90 -19.61 13.66 -26.38
CA VAL A 90 -19.57 12.25 -25.94
C VAL A 90 -19.16 11.31 -27.07
N ILE A 91 -19.63 11.54 -28.30
CA ILE A 91 -19.22 10.72 -29.45
C ILE A 91 -17.72 10.93 -29.73
N ALA A 92 -17.24 12.18 -29.75
CA ALA A 92 -15.84 12.49 -29.95
C ALA A 92 -14.94 11.89 -28.86
N ILE A 93 -15.41 11.88 -27.60
CA ILE A 93 -14.71 11.22 -26.49
C ILE A 93 -14.64 9.70 -26.74
N GLN A 94 -15.73 9.07 -27.15
CA GLN A 94 -15.75 7.62 -27.41
C GLN A 94 -14.80 7.24 -28.54
N GLU A 95 -14.81 7.96 -29.66
CA GLU A 95 -13.89 7.74 -30.78
C GLU A 95 -12.43 7.96 -30.36
N ALA A 96 -12.15 9.00 -29.58
CA ALA A 96 -10.82 9.26 -29.05
C ALA A 96 -10.36 8.18 -28.06
N LEU A 97 -11.25 7.64 -27.23
CA LEU A 97 -10.94 6.53 -26.32
C LEU A 97 -10.65 5.24 -27.08
N GLU A 98 -11.41 4.94 -28.13
CA GLU A 98 -11.16 3.79 -29.00
C GLU A 98 -9.79 3.90 -29.66
N CYS A 99 -9.48 5.07 -30.25
CA CYS A 99 -8.17 5.35 -30.82
C CYS A 99 -7.03 5.23 -29.80
N LEU A 100 -7.23 5.76 -28.60
CA LEU A 100 -6.24 5.69 -27.52
C LEU A 100 -6.03 4.24 -27.04
N SER A 101 -7.11 3.45 -26.94
CA SER A 101 -7.05 2.03 -26.58
C SER A 101 -6.36 1.17 -27.64
N THR A 102 -6.65 1.39 -28.93
CA THR A 102 -6.03 0.64 -30.03
C THR A 102 -4.53 0.88 -30.09
N ARG A 103 -4.11 2.15 -30.04
CA ARG A 103 -2.67 2.51 -30.04
C ARG A 103 -1.90 1.79 -28.93
N TYR A 104 -2.50 1.61 -27.76
CA TYR A 104 -1.82 0.97 -26.64
C TYR A 104 -1.85 -0.56 -26.69
N THR A 105 -2.85 -1.15 -27.36
CA THR A 105 -2.93 -2.61 -27.49
C THR A 105 -2.01 -3.13 -28.57
N ASP A 106 -1.83 -2.39 -29.67
CA ASP A 106 -1.00 -2.81 -30.81
C ASP A 106 0.51 -2.78 -30.50
N HIS A 107 0.96 -1.96 -29.53
CA HIS A 107 2.37 -1.89 -29.14
C HIS A 107 2.82 -3.02 -28.20
N GLU A 108 1.92 -3.69 -27.47
CA GLU A 108 2.29 -4.78 -26.57
C GLU A 108 2.57 -6.11 -27.30
N GLU A 109 2.12 -6.27 -28.54
CA GLU A 109 2.27 -7.53 -29.31
C GLU A 109 3.55 -7.56 -30.19
N GLU A 110 4.23 -6.43 -30.41
CA GLU A 110 5.40 -6.34 -31.31
C GLU A 110 6.77 -6.35 -30.56
N ASP A 111 6.78 -6.17 -29.24
CA ASP A 111 8.01 -6.03 -28.43
C ASP A 111 8.62 -7.35 -27.93
N GLU A 112 8.06 -8.52 -28.28
CA GLU A 112 8.62 -9.82 -27.86
C GLU A 112 9.70 -10.40 -28.80
N ASP A 113 9.90 -9.86 -30.02
CA ASP A 113 10.74 -10.53 -31.04
C ASP A 113 12.03 -9.80 -31.50
N GLU A 114 12.29 -8.54 -31.13
CA GLU A 114 13.54 -7.87 -31.54
C GLU A 114 14.24 -7.08 -30.42
N GLY A 115 15.35 -7.64 -29.93
CA GLY A 115 16.30 -6.95 -29.04
C GLY A 115 17.08 -5.83 -29.73
N HIS A 116 16.38 -4.78 -30.19
CA HIS A 116 16.98 -3.54 -30.66
C HIS A 116 16.92 -2.47 -29.57
N GLN A 117 18.02 -2.38 -28.82
CA GLN A 117 18.40 -1.15 -28.13
C GLN A 117 18.59 -0.04 -29.17
N GLY A 118 17.85 1.05 -29.03
CA GLY A 118 18.22 2.35 -29.58
C GLY A 118 17.38 2.82 -30.76
N ASP A 119 16.26 3.48 -30.44
CA ASP A 119 15.96 4.83 -30.95
C ASP A 119 14.74 5.40 -30.17
N GLU A 120 14.95 5.73 -28.89
CA GLU A 120 14.13 6.70 -28.16
C GLU A 120 14.44 8.13 -28.67
N SER A 121 14.37 8.35 -29.99
CA SER A 121 14.59 9.67 -30.57
C SER A 121 13.26 10.44 -30.61
N ASP A 122 13.16 11.46 -29.76
CA ASP A 122 12.65 12.79 -30.12
C ASP A 122 11.20 12.93 -30.62
N ASN A 123 10.20 12.50 -29.85
CA ASN A 123 8.86 13.09 -29.94
C ASN A 123 8.47 13.78 -28.61
N GLU A 124 9.32 14.72 -28.16
CA GLU A 124 9.09 15.59 -26.99
C GLU A 124 7.82 16.47 -27.08
N GLU A 125 7.11 16.49 -28.21
CA GLU A 125 5.99 17.41 -28.45
C GLU A 125 4.57 16.83 -28.20
N THR A 126 4.45 15.58 -27.72
CA THR A 126 3.13 14.96 -27.47
C THR A 126 2.82 14.72 -26.00
N THR A 127 1.57 14.93 -25.63
CA THR A 127 1.03 14.65 -24.30
C THR A 127 1.00 13.14 -24.11
N THR A 128 1.44 12.69 -22.94
CA THR A 128 1.41 11.28 -22.53
C THR A 128 0.02 10.67 -22.71
N ALA A 129 -0.06 9.35 -22.89
CA ALA A 129 -1.33 8.65 -22.98
C ALA A 129 -2.21 8.88 -21.72
N ALA A 130 -1.59 8.92 -20.53
CA ALA A 130 -2.28 9.25 -19.28
C ALA A 130 -2.80 10.69 -19.27
N GLY A 131 -2.00 11.65 -19.76
CA GLY A 131 -2.42 13.03 -19.93
C GLY A 131 -3.62 13.16 -20.89
N GLN A 132 -3.62 12.45 -22.01
CA GLN A 132 -4.75 12.40 -22.94
C GLN A 132 -6.01 11.83 -22.27
N LEU A 133 -5.88 10.74 -21.52
CA LEU A 133 -6.99 10.16 -20.74
C LEU A 133 -7.55 11.16 -19.71
N ILE A 134 -6.70 11.89 -18.99
CA ILE A 134 -7.12 12.92 -18.03
C ILE A 134 -7.95 14.01 -18.73
N ARG A 135 -7.52 14.45 -19.92
CA ARG A 135 -8.28 15.42 -20.72
C ARG A 135 -9.66 14.88 -21.10
N LEU A 136 -9.75 13.61 -21.50
CA LEU A 136 -11.01 12.94 -21.83
C LEU A 136 -11.92 12.78 -20.59
N LEU A 137 -11.37 12.48 -19.42
CA LEU A 137 -12.10 12.44 -18.15
C LEU A 137 -12.71 13.81 -17.81
N ASN A 138 -11.93 14.88 -17.95
CA ASN A 138 -12.38 16.25 -17.72
C ASN A 138 -13.48 16.65 -18.71
N LEU A 139 -13.28 16.35 -20.00
CA LEU A 139 -14.26 16.63 -21.04
C LEU A 139 -15.58 15.87 -20.81
N SER A 140 -15.48 14.62 -20.32
CA SER A 140 -16.63 13.82 -19.90
C SER A 140 -17.36 14.46 -18.72
N ALA A 141 -16.62 14.91 -17.71
CA ALA A 141 -17.18 15.51 -16.49
C ALA A 141 -18.00 16.78 -16.80
N SER A 142 -17.55 17.59 -17.77
CA SER A 142 -18.26 18.79 -18.22
C SER A 142 -19.42 18.51 -19.21
N SER A 143 -19.32 17.42 -19.98
CA SER A 143 -20.29 17.12 -21.04
C SER A 143 -21.49 16.31 -20.54
N ILE A 144 -21.28 15.29 -19.69
CA ILE A 144 -22.34 14.39 -19.23
C ILE A 144 -23.50 15.14 -18.55
N PRO A 145 -23.26 16.10 -17.63
CA PRO A 145 -24.35 16.78 -16.95
C PRO A 145 -25.28 17.60 -17.85
N ARG A 146 -24.85 17.85 -19.10
CA ARG A 146 -25.60 18.60 -20.11
C ARG A 146 -26.35 17.69 -21.10
N LEU A 147 -26.19 16.37 -21.01
CA LEU A 147 -26.89 15.42 -21.87
C LEU A 147 -28.40 15.48 -21.65
N ARG A 148 -29.13 15.52 -22.76
CA ARG A 148 -30.60 15.49 -22.76
C ARG A 148 -31.07 14.07 -22.98
N ILE A 149 -31.58 13.46 -21.92
CA ILE A 149 -32.21 12.15 -22.01
C ILE A 149 -33.65 12.30 -22.51
N THR A 150 -33.97 11.52 -23.55
CA THR A 150 -35.35 11.36 -24.01
C THR A 150 -36.04 10.27 -23.20
N SER A 151 -37.36 10.31 -23.07
CA SER A 151 -38.14 9.32 -22.30
C SER A 151 -37.96 7.85 -22.74
N LYS A 152 -37.35 7.61 -23.91
CA LYS A 152 -37.08 6.27 -24.45
C LYS A 152 -35.70 5.74 -24.05
N THR A 153 -34.78 6.61 -23.62
CA THR A 153 -33.40 6.25 -23.30
C THR A 153 -33.23 6.30 -21.79
N LYS A 154 -32.58 5.29 -21.22
CA LYS A 154 -32.25 5.24 -19.80
C LYS A 154 -30.89 5.89 -19.53
N HIS A 155 -30.70 6.44 -18.32
CA HIS A 155 -29.43 7.06 -17.91
C HIS A 155 -28.28 6.06 -17.94
N SER A 156 -28.47 4.87 -17.36
CA SER A 156 -27.52 3.76 -17.36
C SER A 156 -27.10 3.36 -18.77
N THR A 157 -28.04 3.26 -19.71
CA THR A 157 -27.74 2.90 -21.11
C THR A 157 -26.89 3.96 -21.82
N SER A 158 -27.03 5.23 -21.42
CA SER A 158 -26.23 6.32 -22.00
C SER A 158 -24.83 6.39 -21.39
N LEU A 159 -24.71 6.14 -20.08
CA LEU A 159 -23.44 6.20 -19.35
C LEU A 159 -22.56 4.97 -19.58
N HIS A 160 -23.17 3.78 -19.58
CA HIS A 160 -22.43 2.51 -19.52
C HIS A 160 -21.35 2.36 -20.61
N PRO A 161 -21.62 2.63 -21.91
CA PRO A 161 -20.60 2.45 -22.95
C PRO A 161 -19.41 3.42 -22.80
N LEU A 162 -19.65 4.64 -22.32
CA LEU A 162 -18.57 5.59 -22.10
C LEU A 162 -17.73 5.21 -20.87
N ILE A 163 -18.40 4.89 -19.76
CA ILE A 163 -17.71 4.55 -18.50
C ILE A 163 -16.90 3.27 -18.63
N ILE A 164 -17.42 2.24 -19.32
CA ILE A 164 -16.69 0.99 -19.53
C ILE A 164 -15.44 1.20 -20.39
N ASN A 165 -15.49 2.06 -21.41
CA ASN A 165 -14.34 2.38 -22.25
C ASN A 165 -13.29 3.18 -21.46
N LEU A 166 -13.72 4.18 -20.68
CA LEU A 166 -12.82 4.90 -19.76
C LEU A 166 -12.15 3.95 -18.77
N GLN A 167 -12.92 3.01 -18.20
CA GLN A 167 -12.42 1.98 -17.30
C GLN A 167 -11.40 1.05 -17.99
N ALA A 168 -11.67 0.60 -19.21
CA ALA A 168 -10.75 -0.25 -19.94
C ALA A 168 -9.42 0.46 -20.23
N VAL A 169 -9.49 1.75 -20.57
CA VAL A 169 -8.31 2.56 -20.88
C VAL A 169 -7.48 2.88 -19.62
N ILE A 170 -8.12 3.26 -18.51
CA ILE A 170 -7.39 3.58 -17.26
C ILE A 170 -6.69 2.37 -16.64
N LEU A 171 -7.17 1.14 -16.91
CA LEU A 171 -6.53 -0.08 -16.43
C LEU A 171 -5.27 -0.47 -17.23
N LYS A 172 -5.10 0.06 -18.45
CA LYS A 172 -4.00 -0.32 -19.35
C LYS A 172 -2.89 0.73 -19.42
N ILE A 173 -3.24 2.00 -19.37
CA ILE A 173 -2.28 3.09 -19.60
C ILE A 173 -1.39 3.31 -18.36
N PRO A 174 -0.06 3.26 -18.48
CA PRO A 174 0.84 3.65 -17.42
C PRO A 174 0.74 5.15 -17.20
N ALA A 175 0.73 5.54 -15.94
CA ALA A 175 0.66 6.94 -15.53
C ALA A 175 1.77 7.22 -14.52
N SER A 176 2.35 8.42 -14.60
CA SER A 176 3.23 8.91 -13.55
C SER A 176 2.44 9.18 -12.26
N LYS A 177 3.16 9.37 -11.16
CA LYS A 177 2.59 9.73 -9.86
C LYS A 177 1.62 10.91 -9.94
N ALA A 178 2.05 12.00 -10.58
CA ALA A 178 1.24 13.21 -10.70
C ALA A 178 0.00 12.97 -11.55
N GLU A 179 0.13 12.24 -12.67
CA GLU A 179 -0.98 11.93 -13.57
C GLU A 179 -2.00 11.01 -12.90
N SER A 180 -1.59 9.95 -12.21
CA SER A 180 -2.50 9.08 -11.47
C SER A 180 -3.34 9.84 -10.44
N ARG A 181 -2.73 10.77 -9.69
CA ARG A 181 -3.44 11.62 -8.73
C ARG A 181 -4.48 12.52 -9.43
N VAL A 182 -4.08 13.18 -10.52
CA VAL A 182 -5.00 14.02 -11.32
C VAL A 182 -6.10 13.17 -11.96
N ALA A 183 -5.82 11.94 -12.38
CA ALA A 183 -6.79 11.00 -12.90
C ALA A 183 -7.84 10.64 -11.83
N ILE A 184 -7.43 10.31 -10.60
CA ILE A 184 -8.36 10.05 -9.48
C ILE A 184 -9.28 11.25 -9.24
N SER A 185 -8.75 12.48 -9.16
CA SER A 185 -9.57 13.69 -9.01
C SER A 185 -10.52 13.91 -10.20
N SER A 186 -10.06 13.64 -11.43
CA SER A 186 -10.89 13.79 -12.63
C SER A 186 -12.02 12.75 -12.69
N VAL A 187 -11.74 11.51 -12.27
CA VAL A 187 -12.76 10.46 -12.08
C VAL A 187 -13.76 10.86 -11.00
N SER A 188 -13.29 11.39 -9.87
CA SER A 188 -14.15 11.83 -8.76
C SER A 188 -15.11 12.94 -9.19
N ARG A 189 -14.62 13.93 -9.94
CA ARG A 189 -15.45 14.99 -10.55
C ARG A 189 -16.46 14.43 -11.56
N LEU A 190 -16.04 13.50 -12.41
CA LEU A 190 -16.91 12.83 -13.38
C LEU A 190 -18.04 12.06 -12.68
N VAL A 191 -17.72 11.30 -11.63
CA VAL A 191 -18.70 10.55 -10.82
C VAL A 191 -19.71 11.51 -10.19
N ASN A 192 -19.23 12.58 -9.54
CA ASN A 192 -20.08 13.59 -8.91
C ASN A 192 -20.99 14.32 -9.90
N GLY A 193 -20.44 14.74 -11.04
CA GLY A 193 -21.21 15.37 -12.11
C GLY A 193 -22.29 14.44 -12.66
N SER A 194 -21.94 13.17 -12.87
CA SER A 194 -22.85 12.15 -13.43
C SER A 194 -24.00 11.83 -12.48
N ILE A 195 -23.73 11.59 -11.19
CA ILE A 195 -24.80 11.30 -10.23
C ILE A 195 -25.68 12.52 -9.97
N GLY A 196 -25.08 13.72 -9.90
CA GLY A 196 -25.82 14.97 -9.77
C GLY A 196 -26.78 15.19 -10.94
N TRP A 197 -26.32 14.90 -12.17
CA TRP A 197 -27.15 14.95 -13.36
C TRP A 197 -28.32 13.97 -13.34
N VAL A 198 -28.09 12.72 -12.93
CA VAL A 198 -29.17 11.71 -12.82
C VAL A 198 -30.22 12.16 -11.80
N ARG A 199 -29.80 12.63 -10.63
CA ARG A 199 -30.71 13.07 -9.56
C ARG A 199 -31.50 14.34 -9.90
N ASN A 200 -30.90 15.25 -10.67
CA ASN A 200 -31.53 16.49 -11.09
C ASN A 200 -32.36 16.36 -12.38
N SER A 201 -32.49 15.15 -12.92
CA SER A 201 -33.26 14.88 -14.13
C SER A 201 -34.74 15.22 -13.94
N VAL A 202 -35.30 15.99 -14.88
CA VAL A 202 -36.74 16.33 -14.92
C VAL A 202 -37.61 15.10 -15.18
N VAL A 203 -37.06 14.12 -15.89
CA VAL A 203 -37.68 12.80 -16.07
C VAL A 203 -37.40 12.03 -14.78
N GLY A 204 -38.43 11.81 -13.97
CA GLY A 204 -38.31 11.05 -12.72
C GLY A 204 -37.60 9.72 -12.98
N VAL A 205 -36.49 9.51 -12.25
CA VAL A 205 -35.68 8.29 -12.34
C VAL A 205 -36.25 7.28 -11.36
N ASP A 206 -36.55 6.08 -11.83
CA ASP A 206 -36.97 5.00 -10.94
C ASP A 206 -35.79 4.52 -10.06
N GLU A 207 -36.10 3.95 -8.90
CA GLU A 207 -35.05 3.53 -7.95
C GLU A 207 -34.10 2.49 -8.54
N ALA A 208 -34.61 1.57 -9.37
CA ALA A 208 -33.79 0.52 -9.97
C ALA A 208 -32.76 1.11 -10.97
N GLU A 209 -33.16 2.12 -11.73
CA GLU A 209 -32.31 2.85 -12.66
C GLU A 209 -31.24 3.65 -11.92
N LEU A 210 -31.62 4.31 -10.82
CA LEU A 210 -30.66 5.01 -9.96
C LEU A 210 -29.62 4.04 -9.40
N GLN A 211 -30.04 2.88 -8.88
CA GLN A 211 -29.13 1.84 -8.37
C GLN A 211 -28.20 1.30 -9.46
N ASN A 212 -28.68 1.10 -10.70
CA ASN A 212 -27.84 0.69 -11.82
C ASN A 212 -26.75 1.73 -12.13
N VAL A 213 -27.11 3.01 -12.17
CA VAL A 213 -26.14 4.10 -12.37
C VAL A 213 -25.14 4.16 -11.23
N MET A 214 -25.59 4.02 -9.98
CA MET A 214 -24.72 3.98 -8.81
C MET A 214 -23.70 2.85 -8.92
N GLY A 215 -24.13 1.63 -9.29
CA GLY A 215 -23.23 0.49 -9.50
C GLY A 215 -22.16 0.74 -10.58
N ILE A 216 -22.54 1.34 -11.71
CA ILE A 216 -21.61 1.69 -12.79
C ILE A 216 -20.55 2.69 -12.30
N LEU A 217 -20.97 3.77 -11.65
CA LEU A 217 -20.07 4.83 -11.18
C LEU A 217 -19.15 4.34 -10.05
N THR A 218 -19.66 3.54 -9.11
CA THR A 218 -18.88 2.95 -8.03
C THR A 218 -17.83 1.97 -8.57
N SER A 219 -18.21 1.09 -9.50
CA SER A 219 -17.28 0.16 -10.15
C SER A 219 -16.14 0.91 -10.85
N PHE A 220 -16.48 1.97 -11.57
CA PHE A 220 -15.49 2.81 -12.26
C PHE A 220 -14.53 3.51 -11.29
N LEU A 221 -15.05 4.05 -10.20
CA LEU A 221 -14.23 4.67 -9.16
C LEU A 221 -13.25 3.66 -8.54
N PHE A 222 -13.71 2.45 -8.22
CA PHE A 222 -12.86 1.40 -7.65
C PHE A 222 -11.79 0.91 -8.61
N ALA A 223 -12.13 0.71 -9.89
CA ALA A 223 -11.16 0.34 -10.92
C ALA A 223 -10.07 1.42 -11.08
N SER A 224 -10.47 2.69 -11.07
CA SER A 224 -9.56 3.83 -11.17
C SER A 224 -8.59 3.91 -9.98
N LEU A 225 -9.11 3.77 -8.76
CA LEU A 225 -8.30 3.74 -7.52
C LEU A 225 -7.33 2.56 -7.52
N THR A 226 -7.79 1.38 -7.96
CA THR A 226 -6.95 0.18 -8.01
C THR A 226 -5.79 0.37 -8.99
N SER A 227 -6.07 0.84 -10.22
CA SER A 227 -5.05 1.14 -11.23
C SER A 227 -4.02 2.16 -10.75
N CYS A 228 -4.49 3.20 -10.06
CA CYS A 228 -3.64 4.31 -9.59
C CYS A 228 -3.00 4.08 -8.21
N SER A 229 -3.22 2.94 -7.56
CA SER A 229 -2.92 2.74 -6.14
C SER A 229 -1.45 2.95 -5.76
N ASN A 230 -0.52 2.44 -6.59
CA ASN A 230 0.93 2.58 -6.36
C ASN A 230 1.44 4.04 -6.45
N HIS A 231 0.61 4.92 -6.98
CA HIS A 231 0.90 6.33 -7.22
C HIS A 231 0.18 7.28 -6.24
N ILE A 232 -0.71 6.76 -5.38
CA ILE A 232 -1.37 7.57 -4.34
C ILE A 232 -0.31 8.12 -3.38
N GLN A 233 0.50 7.23 -2.79
CA GLN A 233 1.58 7.55 -1.85
C GLN A 233 1.13 8.47 -0.71
N SER A 234 0.05 8.10 -0.01
CA SER A 234 -0.48 8.83 1.15
C SER A 234 0.30 8.56 2.46
N ASN A 235 1.28 7.64 2.41
CA ASN A 235 2.12 7.20 3.52
C ASN A 235 1.30 6.79 4.75
N LEU A 236 0.14 6.20 4.51
CA LEU A 236 -0.84 5.89 5.53
C LEU A 236 -0.33 4.85 6.52
N ALA A 237 0.34 3.79 6.08
CA ALA A 237 0.91 2.77 6.96
C ALA A 237 1.94 3.37 7.92
N GLN A 238 2.77 4.29 7.43
CA GLN A 238 3.75 4.98 8.26
C GLN A 238 3.06 5.87 9.29
N ARG A 239 2.10 6.70 8.89
CA ARG A 239 1.39 7.61 9.79
C ARG A 239 0.64 6.82 10.87
N THR A 240 0.04 5.70 10.49
CA THR A 240 -0.59 4.74 11.41
C THR A 240 0.43 4.11 12.36
N PHE A 241 1.59 3.71 11.85
CA PHE A 241 2.68 3.19 12.67
C PHE A 241 3.20 4.20 13.69
N GLU A 242 3.44 5.44 13.27
CA GLU A 242 3.90 6.52 14.16
C GLU A 242 2.88 6.82 15.27
N ARG A 243 1.58 6.74 14.95
CA ARG A 243 0.49 6.90 15.90
C ARG A 243 0.50 5.82 16.99
N TYR A 244 0.73 4.55 16.63
CA TYR A 244 0.67 3.43 17.59
C TYR A 244 2.01 3.11 18.27
N PHE A 245 3.13 3.42 17.63
CA PHE A 245 4.47 3.10 18.12
C PHE A 245 5.38 4.33 18.22
N PRO A 246 4.97 5.42 18.89
CA PRO A 246 5.72 6.67 18.89
C PRO A 246 7.15 6.55 19.44
N ARG A 247 7.44 5.54 20.27
CA ARG A 247 8.78 5.26 20.82
C ARG A 247 9.72 4.56 19.84
N LEU A 248 9.18 3.91 18.82
CA LEU A 248 9.95 3.20 17.79
C LEU A 248 10.24 4.07 16.58
N VAL A 249 9.60 5.24 16.50
CA VAL A 249 9.89 6.26 15.50
C VAL A 249 11.17 6.96 15.92
N VAL A 250 12.23 6.80 15.14
CA VAL A 250 13.40 7.66 15.28
C VAL A 250 12.95 9.07 14.90
N PRO A 251 13.00 10.06 15.82
CA PRO A 251 12.68 11.43 15.47
C PRO A 251 13.55 11.79 14.28
N ARG A 252 12.95 12.20 13.15
CA ARG A 252 13.71 12.68 12.00
C ARG A 252 14.54 13.87 12.51
N SER A 253 15.82 13.64 12.80
CA SER A 253 16.73 14.60 13.48
C SER A 253 17.04 15.85 12.66
N ARG A 254 16.33 16.06 11.55
CA ARG A 254 16.28 17.34 10.86
C ARG A 254 14.82 17.66 10.54
N PRO A 255 14.31 18.85 10.92
CA PRO A 255 13.27 19.45 10.12
C PRO A 255 13.87 19.57 8.72
N ILE A 256 13.45 18.68 7.83
CA ILE A 256 13.71 18.83 6.41
C ILE A 256 13.20 20.23 6.08
N PRO A 257 14.01 21.11 5.47
CA PRO A 257 13.57 22.44 5.10
C PRO A 257 12.24 22.28 4.35
N THR A 258 11.23 23.08 4.71
CA THR A 258 9.87 23.10 4.16
C THR A 258 9.82 23.39 2.64
N THR A 259 10.95 23.31 1.95
CA THR A 259 11.15 23.46 0.51
C THR A 259 11.61 22.18 -0.18
N SER A 260 11.87 21.09 0.56
CA SER A 260 12.20 19.79 -0.03
C SER A 260 10.91 19.04 -0.34
N LYS A 261 10.67 18.82 -1.64
CA LYS A 261 9.58 18.07 -2.31
C LYS A 261 9.33 16.62 -1.82
N LEU A 262 9.82 16.21 -0.64
CA LEU A 262 9.91 14.81 -0.23
C LEU A 262 8.72 14.28 0.58
N ASP A 263 7.83 15.13 1.09
CA ASP A 263 6.63 14.67 1.82
C ASP A 263 5.38 15.25 1.13
N ASP A 264 5.04 14.74 -0.05
CA ASP A 264 3.83 15.10 -0.83
C ASP A 264 2.68 14.11 -0.57
N TRP A 265 2.66 13.52 0.62
CA TRP A 265 1.66 12.54 1.01
C TRP A 265 0.28 13.17 1.19
N GLN A 266 0.22 14.46 1.52
CA GLN A 266 -1.03 15.22 1.67
C GLN A 266 -1.78 15.31 0.35
N GLU A 267 -1.07 15.44 -0.78
CA GLU A 267 -1.70 15.41 -2.09
C GLU A 267 -2.30 14.03 -2.38
N GLY A 268 -1.56 12.96 -2.02
CA GLY A 268 -2.06 11.58 -2.10
C GLY A 268 -3.30 11.35 -1.24
N GLU A 269 -3.30 11.84 0.00
CA GLU A 269 -4.46 11.77 0.88
C GLU A 269 -5.65 12.59 0.33
N ALA A 270 -5.40 13.81 -0.15
CA ALA A 270 -6.44 14.70 -0.65
C ALA A 270 -7.22 14.09 -1.82
N VAL A 271 -6.54 13.43 -2.77
CA VAL A 271 -7.23 12.80 -3.91
C VAL A 271 -8.07 11.59 -3.50
N VAL A 272 -7.66 10.83 -2.47
CA VAL A 272 -8.47 9.72 -1.95
C VAL A 272 -9.66 10.23 -1.14
N VAL A 273 -9.50 11.34 -0.41
CA VAL A 273 -10.62 12.01 0.26
C VAL A 273 -11.63 12.52 -0.75
N GLU A 274 -11.20 13.11 -1.87
CA GLU A 274 -12.10 13.51 -2.97
C GLU A 274 -12.84 12.31 -3.56
N ALA A 275 -12.15 11.17 -3.73
CA ALA A 275 -12.77 9.93 -4.17
C ALA A 275 -13.78 9.38 -3.15
N LEU A 276 -13.50 9.51 -1.85
CA LEU A 276 -14.43 9.13 -0.78
C LEU A 276 -15.68 10.03 -0.77
N ASP A 277 -15.50 11.34 -0.99
CA ASP A 277 -16.61 12.29 -1.15
C ASP A 277 -17.45 11.97 -2.40
N ALA A 278 -16.81 11.55 -3.49
CA ALA A 278 -17.52 11.09 -4.68
C ALA A 278 -18.31 9.79 -4.41
N TYR A 279 -17.71 8.83 -3.72
CA TYR A 279 -18.36 7.58 -3.32
C TYR A 279 -19.59 7.82 -2.45
N THR A 280 -19.48 8.70 -1.44
CA THR A 280 -20.62 9.06 -0.59
C THR A 280 -21.68 9.84 -1.36
N SER A 281 -21.27 10.70 -2.29
CA SER A 281 -22.17 11.42 -3.18
C SER A 281 -22.94 10.49 -4.11
N VAL A 282 -22.42 9.32 -4.49
CA VAL A 282 -23.19 8.28 -5.21
C VAL A 282 -24.36 7.76 -4.37
N GLY A 283 -24.31 7.89 -3.05
CA GLY A 283 -25.33 7.42 -2.10
C GLY A 283 -24.91 6.15 -1.34
N CYS A 284 -23.65 5.73 -1.51
CA CYS A 284 -23.08 4.61 -0.79
C CYS A 284 -22.59 5.04 0.60
N ASN A 285 -22.58 4.11 1.56
CA ASN A 285 -22.10 4.34 2.91
C ASN A 285 -20.87 3.46 3.21
N LEU A 286 -20.18 3.72 4.33
CA LEU A 286 -19.00 2.95 4.72
C LEU A 286 -19.31 1.47 4.99
N ASP A 287 -20.53 1.15 5.43
CA ASP A 287 -20.95 -0.25 5.63
C ASP A 287 -20.99 -1.02 4.30
N THR A 288 -21.32 -0.33 3.21
CA THR A 288 -21.34 -0.91 1.85
C THR A 288 -19.93 -1.33 1.40
N LEU A 289 -18.89 -0.59 1.80
CA LEU A 289 -17.50 -0.96 1.52
C LEU A 289 -17.14 -2.32 2.15
N LEU A 290 -17.65 -2.59 3.36
CA LEU A 290 -17.42 -3.87 4.05
C LEU A 290 -18.23 -5.03 3.49
N SER A 291 -19.42 -4.77 2.95
CA SER A 291 -20.23 -5.81 2.32
C SER A 291 -19.65 -6.30 0.99
N GLU A 292 -18.94 -5.43 0.27
CA GLU A 292 -18.36 -5.73 -1.05
C GLU A 292 -16.84 -5.42 -1.07
N PRO A 293 -16.02 -6.28 -0.43
CA PRO A 293 -14.59 -6.05 -0.31
C PRO A 293 -13.89 -6.22 -1.67
N SER A 294 -13.09 -5.22 -2.03
CA SER A 294 -12.25 -5.12 -3.23
C SER A 294 -11.01 -4.27 -2.91
N LEU A 295 -10.03 -4.19 -3.81
CA LEU A 295 -8.89 -3.29 -3.62
C LEU A 295 -9.31 -1.82 -3.60
N GLY A 296 -10.22 -1.41 -4.50
CA GLY A 296 -10.74 -0.04 -4.52
C GLY A 296 -11.52 0.32 -3.24
N SER A 297 -12.37 -0.59 -2.74
CA SER A 297 -13.08 -0.36 -1.49
C SER A 297 -12.14 -0.39 -0.28
N LEU A 298 -11.09 -1.22 -0.28
CA LEU A 298 -10.03 -1.23 0.73
C LEU A 298 -9.33 0.12 0.82
N ILE A 299 -8.94 0.71 -0.32
CA ILE A 299 -8.29 2.03 -0.37
C ILE A 299 -9.19 3.09 0.28
N LEU A 300 -10.46 3.18 -0.14
CA LEU A 300 -11.40 4.14 0.44
C LEU A 300 -11.63 3.88 1.94
N PHE A 301 -11.77 2.63 2.33
CA PHE A 301 -12.01 2.25 3.71
C PHE A 301 -10.82 2.62 4.61
N ALA A 302 -9.58 2.43 4.14
CA ALA A 302 -8.36 2.78 4.85
C ALA A 302 -8.27 4.28 5.17
N HIS A 303 -8.80 5.11 4.28
CA HIS A 303 -8.84 6.57 4.44
C HIS A 303 -10.08 7.07 5.21
N SER A 304 -11.04 6.18 5.50
CA SER A 304 -12.25 6.53 6.22
C SER A 304 -12.07 6.44 7.74
N SER A 305 -12.78 7.30 8.49
CA SER A 305 -12.90 7.17 9.95
C SER A 305 -14.07 6.24 10.29
N SER A 306 -13.96 4.96 9.94
CA SER A 306 -15.01 3.97 10.20
C SER A 306 -14.94 3.42 11.65
N PRO A 307 -16.06 3.34 12.39
CA PRO A 307 -16.12 2.70 13.69
C PRO A 307 -16.32 1.17 13.61
N ALA A 308 -16.10 0.56 12.45
CA ALA A 308 -16.32 -0.87 12.24
C ALA A 308 -15.51 -1.76 13.18
N ASP A 309 -16.05 -2.95 13.47
CA ASP A 309 -15.34 -3.95 14.27
C ASP A 309 -14.04 -4.38 13.58
N PRO A 310 -12.87 -4.17 14.22
CA PRO A 310 -11.57 -4.58 13.68
C PRO A 310 -11.50 -6.03 13.19
N ALA A 311 -12.20 -6.94 13.87
CA ALA A 311 -12.18 -8.35 13.49
C ALA A 311 -12.95 -8.60 12.19
N GLU A 312 -14.11 -7.95 12.02
CA GLU A 312 -14.87 -8.02 10.78
C GLU A 312 -14.08 -7.44 9.61
N VAL A 313 -13.39 -6.30 9.81
CA VAL A 313 -12.53 -5.70 8.78
C VAL A 313 -11.49 -6.70 8.27
N ILE A 314 -10.80 -7.41 9.18
CA ILE A 314 -9.79 -8.41 8.81
C ILE A 314 -10.43 -9.56 8.01
N VAL A 315 -11.56 -10.09 8.48
CA VAL A 315 -12.25 -11.22 7.84
C VAL A 315 -12.75 -10.86 6.43
N ARG A 316 -13.41 -9.70 6.29
CA ARG A 316 -14.00 -9.25 5.02
C ARG A 316 -12.94 -8.94 3.98
N TYR A 317 -11.89 -8.21 4.37
CA TYR A 317 -10.84 -7.77 3.44
C TYR A 317 -9.69 -8.76 3.27
N LEU A 318 -9.72 -9.95 3.92
CA LEU A 318 -8.65 -10.93 3.80
C LEU A 318 -8.22 -11.19 2.33
N PRO A 319 -9.12 -11.46 1.37
CA PRO A 319 -8.71 -11.68 -0.03
C PRO A 319 -8.01 -10.46 -0.64
N ALA A 320 -8.46 -9.24 -0.32
CA ALA A 320 -7.87 -8.00 -0.79
C ALA A 320 -6.49 -7.77 -0.16
N PHE A 321 -6.30 -8.05 1.14
CA PHE A 321 -5.00 -7.98 1.78
C PHE A 321 -3.99 -8.94 1.16
N LEU A 322 -4.39 -10.19 0.91
CA LEU A 322 -3.52 -11.18 0.27
C LEU A 322 -3.10 -10.72 -1.13
N THR A 323 -4.06 -10.29 -1.94
CA THR A 323 -3.81 -9.79 -3.29
C THR A 323 -2.88 -8.57 -3.25
N SER A 324 -3.18 -7.60 -2.38
CA SER A 324 -2.41 -6.37 -2.20
C SER A 324 -0.95 -6.64 -1.83
N ILE A 325 -0.71 -7.53 -0.86
CA ILE A 325 0.64 -7.87 -0.41
C ILE A 325 1.41 -8.63 -1.49
N GLN A 326 0.77 -9.59 -2.17
CA GLN A 326 1.42 -10.41 -3.18
C GLN A 326 1.76 -9.63 -4.45
N THR A 327 0.90 -8.69 -4.85
CA THR A 327 1.09 -7.87 -6.06
C THR A 327 1.74 -6.52 -5.77
N ASN A 328 2.08 -6.24 -4.51
CA ASN A 328 2.57 -4.93 -4.06
C ASN A 328 1.69 -3.76 -4.53
N THR A 329 0.36 -3.97 -4.55
CA THR A 329 -0.65 -3.01 -5.04
C THR A 329 -1.50 -2.54 -3.87
N ALA A 330 -1.71 -1.23 -3.68
CA ALA A 330 -2.40 -0.68 -2.49
C ALA A 330 -1.81 -1.18 -1.14
N LEU A 331 -0.49 -1.43 -1.11
CA LEU A 331 0.18 -2.02 0.05
C LEU A 331 0.13 -1.09 1.27
N ASP A 332 0.24 0.22 1.06
CA ASP A 332 0.24 1.22 2.12
C ASP A 332 -1.11 1.23 2.87
N GLU A 333 -2.21 1.23 2.12
CA GLU A 333 -3.57 1.16 2.67
C GLU A 333 -3.82 -0.17 3.39
N SER A 334 -3.38 -1.28 2.80
CA SER A 334 -3.50 -2.62 3.38
C SER A 334 -2.75 -2.75 4.71
N LEU A 335 -1.49 -2.32 4.77
CA LEU A 335 -0.69 -2.37 5.99
C LEU A 335 -1.25 -1.42 7.05
N SER A 336 -1.74 -0.24 6.68
CA SER A 336 -2.38 0.69 7.61
C SER A 336 -3.64 0.07 8.25
N LEU A 337 -4.53 -0.51 7.45
CA LEU A 337 -5.75 -1.14 7.95
C LEU A 337 -5.45 -2.35 8.82
N LEU A 338 -4.57 -3.25 8.37
CA LEU A 338 -4.15 -4.40 9.17
C LEU A 338 -3.52 -3.95 10.50
N LEU A 339 -2.63 -2.96 10.48
CA LEU A 339 -1.98 -2.45 11.68
C LEU A 339 -2.99 -1.85 12.66
N SER A 340 -3.92 -1.04 12.16
CA SER A 340 -4.99 -0.45 12.97
C SER A 340 -5.88 -1.52 13.58
N SER A 341 -6.37 -2.45 12.77
CA SER A 341 -7.29 -3.49 13.23
C SER A 341 -6.64 -4.43 14.25
N VAL A 342 -5.44 -4.94 13.95
CA VAL A 342 -4.73 -5.86 14.84
C VAL A 342 -4.33 -5.18 16.15
N TYR A 343 -3.87 -3.93 16.09
CA TYR A 343 -3.51 -3.18 17.30
C TYR A 343 -4.71 -2.97 18.22
N GLN A 344 -5.89 -2.65 17.68
CA GLN A 344 -7.11 -2.50 18.48
C GLN A 344 -7.54 -3.83 19.12
N ILE A 345 -7.48 -4.95 18.38
CA ILE A 345 -7.77 -6.29 18.92
C ILE A 345 -6.79 -6.66 20.04
N HIS A 346 -5.52 -6.31 19.89
CA HIS A 346 -4.50 -6.57 20.91
C HIS A 346 -4.78 -5.77 22.20
N LEU A 347 -5.18 -4.50 22.08
CA LEU A 347 -5.54 -3.66 23.23
C LEU A 347 -6.77 -4.17 23.98
N THR A 348 -7.85 -4.54 23.26
CA THR A 348 -9.08 -5.06 23.89
C THR A 348 -8.82 -6.38 24.60
N SER A 349 -7.99 -7.25 24.01
CA SER A 349 -7.59 -8.54 24.59
C SER A 349 -6.74 -8.38 25.86
N SER A 350 -5.83 -7.40 25.89
CA SER A 350 -4.95 -7.14 27.05
C SER A 350 -5.69 -6.57 28.26
N THR A 351 -6.69 -5.71 28.04
CA THR A 351 -7.44 -5.07 29.13
C THR A 351 -8.36 -6.07 29.87
N ALA A 352 -8.99 -7.00 29.14
CA ALA A 352 -9.90 -7.99 29.71
C ALA A 352 -9.22 -8.92 30.74
N ALA A 353 -7.92 -9.21 30.58
CA ALA A 353 -7.17 -10.06 31.49
C ALA A 353 -6.93 -9.42 32.88
N THR A 354 -7.06 -8.10 33.01
CA THR A 354 -6.77 -7.37 34.26
C THR A 354 -8.00 -7.08 35.12
N SER A 355 -9.20 -7.17 34.56
CA SER A 355 -10.45 -7.04 35.31
C SER A 355 -10.82 -8.38 35.97
N SER A 356 -10.32 -8.61 37.19
CA SER A 356 -10.75 -9.71 38.05
C SER A 356 -12.28 -9.72 38.26
N PRO A 357 -12.95 -10.89 38.21
CA PRO A 357 -14.36 -11.02 38.52
C PRO A 357 -14.57 -11.03 40.05
N SER A 358 -14.41 -9.88 40.69
CA SER A 358 -14.84 -9.71 42.08
C SER A 358 -16.37 -9.58 42.13
N GLY A 359 -17.02 -10.72 42.32
CA GLY A 359 -18.19 -10.90 43.21
C GLY A 359 -19.41 -10.00 43.06
N THR A 360 -20.54 -10.65 42.74
CA THR A 360 -21.92 -10.31 43.14
C THR A 360 -22.56 -9.04 42.55
N SER A 361 -23.27 -9.19 41.43
CA SER A 361 -24.60 -8.56 41.26
C SER A 361 -25.34 -9.10 40.03
N LEU A 362 -26.40 -9.86 40.33
CA LEU A 362 -27.68 -10.00 39.65
C LEU A 362 -27.72 -9.90 38.11
N GLU A 363 -27.95 -11.06 37.50
CA GLU A 363 -28.48 -11.25 36.15
C GLU A 363 -29.68 -10.32 35.87
N THR A 364 -29.49 -9.32 35.02
CA THR A 364 -30.60 -8.74 34.25
C THR A 364 -30.10 -8.17 32.93
N SER A 365 -30.77 -8.58 31.86
CA SER A 365 -30.74 -8.11 30.46
C SER A 365 -29.46 -8.31 29.64
N GLY A 366 -29.53 -9.33 28.77
CA GLY A 366 -28.56 -9.65 27.74
C GLY A 366 -28.32 -8.51 26.74
N THR A 367 -27.04 -8.15 26.64
CA THR A 367 -26.35 -7.94 25.36
C THR A 367 -25.01 -8.63 25.52
N SER A 368 -24.90 -9.80 24.92
CA SER A 368 -23.70 -10.64 24.86
C SER A 368 -22.53 -9.84 24.30
N ASN A 369 -21.63 -9.40 25.18
CA ASN A 369 -20.34 -8.84 24.84
C ASN A 369 -19.39 -10.01 24.48
N GLU A 370 -19.74 -10.77 23.43
CA GLU A 370 -18.83 -11.75 22.85
C GLU A 370 -17.66 -10.97 22.27
N LEU A 371 -16.48 -11.12 22.88
CA LEU A 371 -15.26 -10.50 22.41
C LEU A 371 -15.03 -10.95 20.96
N SER A 372 -15.05 -10.02 20.00
CA SER A 372 -14.79 -10.33 18.59
C SER A 372 -13.37 -10.89 18.42
N THR A 373 -13.24 -12.21 18.49
CA THR A 373 -11.98 -12.90 18.20
C THR A 373 -11.91 -13.22 16.71
N VAL A 374 -10.83 -12.82 16.05
CA VAL A 374 -10.58 -13.22 14.66
C VAL A 374 -10.29 -14.73 14.61
N PRO A 375 -10.98 -15.52 13.77
CA PRO A 375 -10.66 -16.93 13.62
C PRO A 375 -9.20 -17.15 13.20
N ILE A 376 -8.51 -18.09 13.83
CA ILE A 376 -7.10 -18.37 13.52
C ILE A 376 -6.90 -18.75 12.04
N THR A 377 -7.88 -19.42 11.44
CA THR A 377 -7.89 -19.77 10.01
C THR A 377 -7.84 -18.55 9.09
N THR A 378 -8.34 -17.40 9.54
CA THR A 378 -8.26 -16.11 8.84
C THR A 378 -6.87 -15.50 8.95
N LEU A 379 -6.19 -15.69 10.09
CA LEU A 379 -4.86 -15.10 10.32
C LEU A 379 -3.74 -15.90 9.64
N LEU A 380 -3.88 -17.21 9.49
CA LEU A 380 -2.84 -18.09 8.95
C LEU A 380 -2.30 -17.64 7.57
N PRO A 381 -3.13 -17.29 6.57
CA PRO A 381 -2.64 -16.79 5.28
C PRO A 381 -1.76 -15.54 5.42
N LEU A 382 -2.13 -14.60 6.30
CA LEU A 382 -1.34 -13.40 6.57
C LEU A 382 0.00 -13.76 7.23
N LEU A 383 -0.03 -14.67 8.20
CA LEU A 383 1.15 -15.15 8.92
C LEU A 383 2.14 -15.89 7.99
N HIS A 384 1.68 -16.46 6.89
CA HIS A 384 2.55 -17.07 5.87
C HIS A 384 3.19 -16.03 4.94
N ILE A 385 2.49 -14.97 4.54
CA ILE A 385 3.01 -14.01 3.55
C ILE A 385 3.81 -12.85 4.16
N LEU A 386 3.42 -12.35 5.34
CA LEU A 386 4.08 -11.20 5.97
C LEU A 386 5.57 -11.41 6.30
N PRO A 387 6.04 -12.61 6.70
CA PRO A 387 7.46 -12.90 6.86
C PRO A 387 8.30 -12.56 5.63
N HIS A 388 7.81 -12.88 4.43
CA HIS A 388 8.50 -12.61 3.16
C HIS A 388 8.55 -11.11 2.87
N LEU A 389 7.43 -10.41 3.09
CA LEU A 389 7.38 -8.96 2.92
C LEU A 389 8.30 -8.25 3.92
N ALA A 390 8.38 -8.74 5.17
CA ALA A 390 9.25 -8.18 6.20
C ALA A 390 10.75 -8.40 5.90
N SER A 391 11.12 -9.45 5.18
CA SER A 391 12.53 -9.73 4.82
C SER A 391 12.96 -9.11 3.49
N ALA A 392 12.14 -9.24 2.45
CA ALA A 392 12.56 -9.04 1.07
C ALA A 392 12.11 -7.70 0.45
N HIS A 393 11.15 -6.98 1.08
CA HIS A 393 10.65 -5.74 0.48
C HIS A 393 11.77 -4.69 0.33
N PRO A 394 11.90 -3.96 -0.79
CA PRO A 394 13.01 -3.03 -1.02
C PRO A 394 13.06 -1.87 -0.01
N SER A 395 11.90 -1.33 0.37
CA SER A 395 11.82 -0.26 1.39
C SER A 395 12.08 -0.80 2.82
N PRO A 396 13.12 -0.31 3.52
CA PRO A 396 13.39 -0.69 4.92
C PRO A 396 12.27 -0.34 5.88
N GLN A 397 11.55 0.73 5.59
CA GLN A 397 10.44 1.22 6.39
C GLN A 397 9.25 0.24 6.33
N ILE A 398 8.89 -0.22 5.14
CA ILE A 398 7.86 -1.24 4.94
C ILE A 398 8.28 -2.54 5.64
N ARG A 399 9.54 -2.98 5.49
CA ARG A 399 10.07 -4.14 6.23
C ARG A 399 9.85 -4.01 7.74
N HIS A 400 10.13 -2.85 8.31
CA HIS A 400 9.95 -2.60 9.74
C HIS A 400 8.48 -2.61 10.17
N ILE A 401 7.60 -1.91 9.45
CA ILE A 401 6.16 -1.88 9.73
C ILE A 401 5.59 -3.30 9.67
N THR A 402 5.92 -4.05 8.61
CA THR A 402 5.47 -5.43 8.40
C THR A 402 5.98 -6.35 9.50
N TYR A 403 7.24 -6.22 9.93
CA TYR A 403 7.76 -6.99 11.07
C TYR A 403 6.98 -6.71 12.37
N ARG A 404 6.63 -5.45 12.63
CA ARG A 404 5.84 -5.08 13.81
C ARG A 404 4.40 -5.56 13.71
N LEU A 405 3.79 -5.48 12.53
CA LEU A 405 2.49 -6.09 12.27
C LEU A 405 2.50 -7.61 12.49
N LEU A 406 3.55 -8.30 12.03
CA LEU A 406 3.74 -9.73 12.27
C LEU A 406 3.84 -10.06 13.76
N SER A 407 4.61 -9.29 14.54
CA SER A 407 4.69 -9.44 16.01
C SER A 407 3.31 -9.31 16.66
N LEU A 408 2.53 -8.29 16.29
CA LEU A 408 1.18 -8.09 16.82
C LEU A 408 0.23 -9.24 16.44
N LEU A 409 0.25 -9.67 15.18
CA LEU A 409 -0.58 -10.80 14.72
C LEU A 409 -0.26 -12.08 15.48
N LEU A 410 1.03 -12.36 15.70
CA LEU A 410 1.45 -13.50 16.51
C LEU A 410 0.99 -13.36 17.96
N SER A 411 1.00 -12.15 18.53
CA SER A 411 0.60 -11.91 19.93
C SER A 411 -0.89 -12.16 20.19
N ILE A 412 -1.76 -12.00 19.18
CA ILE A 412 -3.19 -12.28 19.29
C ILE A 412 -3.55 -13.75 18.97
N CYS A 413 -2.58 -14.54 18.50
CA CYS A 413 -2.80 -15.97 18.25
C CYS A 413 -2.86 -16.76 19.58
N PRO A 414 -3.58 -17.90 19.61
CA PRO A 414 -3.47 -18.85 20.72
C PRO A 414 -2.02 -19.28 20.97
N SER A 415 -1.63 -19.45 22.24
CA SER A 415 -0.23 -19.69 22.62
C SER A 415 0.41 -20.89 21.92
N GLU A 416 -0.35 -21.97 21.68
CA GLU A 416 0.13 -23.17 21.00
C GLU A 416 0.41 -22.89 19.51
N VAL A 417 -0.51 -22.20 18.84
CA VAL A 417 -0.35 -21.83 17.43
C VAL A 417 0.79 -20.83 17.25
N ARG A 418 0.90 -19.82 18.14
CA ARG A 418 2.03 -18.88 18.15
C ARG A 418 3.36 -19.63 18.31
N PHE A 419 3.39 -20.68 19.15
CA PHE A 419 4.58 -21.50 19.38
C PHE A 419 5.00 -22.24 18.11
N ASP A 420 4.08 -22.96 17.48
CA ASP A 420 4.37 -23.72 16.25
C ASP A 420 4.81 -22.81 15.09
N LEU A 421 4.12 -21.68 14.89
CA LEU A 421 4.49 -20.70 13.85
C LEU A 421 5.89 -20.12 14.08
N LEU A 422 6.26 -19.85 15.33
CA LEU A 422 7.61 -19.36 15.65
C LEU A 422 8.67 -20.45 15.49
N VAL A 423 8.35 -21.71 15.76
CA VAL A 423 9.23 -22.84 15.45
C VAL A 423 9.51 -22.89 13.95
N ASP A 424 8.47 -22.80 13.13
CA ASP A 424 8.59 -22.83 11.67
C ASP A 424 9.40 -21.64 11.14
N LEU A 425 9.15 -20.43 11.65
CA LEU A 425 9.88 -19.22 11.26
C LEU A 425 11.37 -19.27 11.60
N VAL A 426 11.72 -19.83 12.76
CA VAL A 426 13.12 -19.95 13.18
C VAL A 426 13.82 -21.10 12.46
N ARG A 427 13.11 -22.19 12.16
CA ARG A 427 13.68 -23.37 11.47
C ARG A 427 13.94 -23.12 9.99
N GLY A 428 13.02 -22.42 9.29
CA GLY A 428 12.83 -22.39 7.84
C GLY A 428 14.02 -22.78 6.97
N ASP A 429 13.81 -23.66 5.98
CA ASP A 429 14.89 -24.37 5.30
C ASP A 429 15.63 -23.55 4.21
N ASP A 430 15.11 -22.38 3.81
CA ASP A 430 15.70 -21.55 2.76
C ASP A 430 16.67 -20.50 3.34
N GLU A 431 17.98 -20.72 3.22
CA GLU A 431 19.03 -19.84 3.75
C GLU A 431 19.16 -18.50 2.99
N GLU A 432 18.98 -18.48 1.66
CA GLU A 432 19.30 -17.30 0.84
C GLU A 432 18.25 -16.17 0.90
N GLU A 433 16.95 -16.47 0.85
CA GLU A 433 15.90 -15.44 0.81
C GLU A 433 15.31 -15.08 2.20
N ARG A 434 15.51 -15.94 3.20
CA ARG A 434 14.84 -15.82 4.52
C ARG A 434 15.79 -15.62 5.70
N GLY A 435 17.10 -15.54 5.49
CA GLY A 435 18.06 -15.43 6.59
C GLY A 435 17.75 -14.28 7.57
N GLN A 436 17.32 -13.11 7.07
CA GLN A 436 16.97 -11.97 7.93
C GLN A 436 15.74 -12.22 8.81
N ILE A 437 14.70 -12.89 8.29
CA ILE A 437 13.50 -13.18 9.09
C ILE A 437 13.77 -14.27 10.12
N LYS A 438 14.67 -15.24 9.85
CA LYS A 438 15.12 -16.21 10.85
C LYS A 438 15.76 -15.52 12.06
N VAL A 439 16.67 -14.58 11.81
CA VAL A 439 17.29 -13.76 12.86
C VAL A 439 16.23 -12.99 13.65
N ALA A 440 15.35 -12.27 12.94
CA ALA A 440 14.32 -11.45 13.58
C ALA A 440 13.27 -12.27 14.34
N ALA A 441 13.03 -13.54 13.94
CA ALA A 441 12.12 -14.46 14.60
C ALA A 441 12.64 -14.89 15.98
N ILE A 442 13.96 -14.94 16.21
CA ILE A 442 14.52 -15.15 17.56
C ILE A 442 14.09 -14.01 18.50
N GLY A 443 14.05 -12.78 17.98
CA GLY A 443 13.49 -11.62 18.68
C GLY A 443 12.01 -11.80 19.03
N LEU A 444 11.20 -12.34 18.10
CA LEU A 444 9.78 -12.63 18.35
C LEU A 444 9.57 -13.75 19.39
N VAL A 445 10.45 -14.76 19.39
CA VAL A 445 10.49 -15.81 20.43
C VAL A 445 10.80 -15.20 21.79
N LYS A 446 11.79 -14.30 21.85
CA LYS A 446 12.13 -13.57 23.07
C LYS A 446 10.95 -12.74 23.58
N GLU A 447 10.25 -12.01 22.71
CA GLU A 447 9.03 -11.27 23.06
C GLU A 447 7.96 -12.22 23.65
N ALA A 448 7.69 -13.35 22.98
CA ALA A 448 6.68 -14.33 23.42
C ALA A 448 6.99 -14.95 24.79
N VAL A 449 8.25 -15.27 25.06
CA VAL A 449 8.66 -15.81 26.36
C VAL A 449 8.55 -14.74 27.45
N LEU A 450 8.95 -13.50 27.17
CA LEU A 450 8.83 -12.41 28.14
C LEU A 450 7.37 -12.12 28.49
N ASP A 451 6.46 -12.13 27.50
CA ASP A 451 5.01 -12.03 27.72
C ASP A 451 4.53 -13.14 28.67
N GLY A 452 4.92 -14.38 28.40
CA GLY A 452 4.53 -15.53 29.23
C GLY A 452 5.12 -15.50 30.64
N LEU A 453 6.36 -15.04 30.80
CA LEU A 453 7.03 -14.92 32.10
C LEU A 453 6.46 -13.77 32.94
N ALA A 454 5.90 -12.74 32.30
CA ALA A 454 5.21 -11.67 33.01
C ALA A 454 3.90 -12.13 33.66
N LEU A 455 3.31 -13.24 33.20
CA LEU A 455 2.12 -13.84 33.81
C LEU A 455 2.48 -14.59 35.10
N SER A 456 1.68 -14.36 36.15
CA SER A 456 1.86 -15.01 37.46
C SER A 456 1.68 -16.53 37.36
N PRO A 457 2.54 -17.33 38.02
CA PRO A 457 2.42 -18.78 38.03
C PRO A 457 1.01 -19.23 38.48
N GLY A 458 0.34 -20.06 37.68
CA GLY A 458 -0.94 -20.67 38.04
C GLY A 458 -2.22 -19.84 37.84
N THR A 459 -2.15 -18.65 37.22
CA THR A 459 -3.31 -17.72 37.08
C THR A 459 -3.95 -17.63 35.68
N SER A 460 -3.60 -18.52 34.75
CA SER A 460 -4.14 -18.50 33.37
C SER A 460 -3.93 -19.85 32.66
N PRO A 461 -4.51 -20.07 31.45
CA PRO A 461 -4.18 -21.23 30.64
C PRO A 461 -2.66 -21.33 30.46
N THR A 462 -2.15 -22.55 30.46
CA THR A 462 -0.72 -22.85 30.35
C THR A 462 -0.14 -22.23 29.08
N ASN A 463 0.71 -21.21 29.23
CA ASN A 463 1.43 -20.60 28.11
C ASN A 463 2.59 -21.51 27.69
N SER A 464 2.57 -21.97 26.44
CA SER A 464 3.54 -22.94 25.88
C SER A 464 4.99 -22.45 25.95
N PHE A 465 5.22 -21.13 25.89
CA PHE A 465 6.55 -20.52 26.00
C PHE A 465 7.13 -20.52 27.42
N THR A 466 6.31 -20.85 28.43
CA THR A 466 6.75 -20.94 29.84
C THR A 466 6.64 -22.35 30.41
N THR A 467 6.85 -23.33 29.55
CA THR A 467 6.94 -24.74 29.92
C THR A 467 8.31 -25.29 29.53
N PRO A 468 8.77 -26.41 30.14
CA PRO A 468 10.01 -27.06 29.72
C PRO A 468 10.02 -27.52 28.25
N THR A 469 8.84 -27.62 27.61
CA THR A 469 8.72 -27.88 26.16
C THR A 469 9.40 -26.78 25.34
N PHE A 470 9.44 -25.54 25.83
CA PHE A 470 10.15 -24.43 25.19
C PHE A 470 11.61 -24.78 24.92
N CYS A 471 12.38 -25.10 25.97
CA CYS A 471 13.80 -25.43 25.78
C CYS A 471 13.96 -26.74 24.99
N LYS A 472 13.08 -27.74 25.16
CA LYS A 472 13.15 -28.98 24.37
C LYS A 472 13.03 -28.72 22.87
N THR A 473 12.20 -27.77 22.46
CA THR A 473 11.96 -27.47 21.04
C THR A 473 12.95 -26.45 20.49
N PHE A 474 13.14 -25.32 21.17
CA PHE A 474 13.94 -24.20 20.63
C PHE A 474 15.44 -24.35 20.85
N THR A 475 15.91 -25.06 21.88
CA THR A 475 17.36 -25.25 22.12
C THR A 475 18.07 -25.86 20.91
N PRO A 476 17.64 -27.00 20.34
CA PRO A 476 18.36 -27.59 19.22
C PRO A 476 18.29 -26.74 17.93
N ILE A 477 17.34 -25.81 17.84
CA ILE A 477 17.14 -24.96 16.65
C ILE A 477 17.91 -23.64 16.79
N ILE A 478 17.73 -22.91 17.90
CA ILE A 478 18.32 -21.57 18.11
C ILE A 478 19.75 -21.67 18.62
N PHE A 479 20.04 -22.58 19.55
CA PHE A 479 21.33 -22.66 20.24
C PHE A 479 22.30 -23.64 19.56
N THR A 480 22.06 -23.94 18.29
CA THR A 480 22.97 -24.63 17.39
C THR A 480 23.38 -23.67 16.27
N PRO A 481 24.65 -23.64 15.85
CA PRO A 481 25.08 -22.91 14.65
C PRO A 481 24.40 -23.48 13.38
N SER A 482 24.15 -22.64 12.37
CA SER A 482 23.74 -23.08 11.02
C SER A 482 24.86 -22.77 10.01
N PRO A 483 25.43 -23.77 9.31
CA PRO A 483 25.29 -25.20 9.56
C PRO A 483 25.89 -25.61 10.92
N SER A 484 25.51 -26.77 11.46
CA SER A 484 26.02 -27.25 12.76
C SER A 484 27.55 -27.45 12.81
N THR A 485 28.18 -27.52 11.63
CA THR A 485 29.63 -27.62 11.46
C THR A 485 30.33 -26.26 11.29
N LEU A 486 29.62 -25.13 11.46
CA LEU A 486 30.14 -23.77 11.24
C LEU A 486 31.50 -23.54 11.93
N PHE A 487 31.60 -23.91 13.21
CA PHE A 487 32.82 -23.68 14.00
C PHE A 487 33.85 -24.81 13.94
N THR A 488 33.49 -25.96 13.35
CA THR A 488 34.39 -27.11 13.20
C THR A 488 35.07 -27.16 11.83
N SER A 489 34.58 -26.37 10.87
CA SER A 489 35.14 -26.26 9.52
C SER A 489 36.24 -25.20 9.49
N ASP A 490 37.15 -25.27 8.51
CA ASP A 490 38.11 -24.20 8.21
C ASP A 490 37.39 -23.02 7.51
N LEU A 491 36.37 -22.48 8.17
CA LEU A 491 35.58 -21.34 7.68
C LEU A 491 36.43 -20.07 7.70
N LEU A 492 36.50 -19.37 6.56
CA LEU A 492 37.16 -18.08 6.49
C LEU A 492 36.35 -17.03 7.26
N LEU A 493 37.05 -16.06 7.85
CA LEU A 493 36.40 -14.98 8.58
C LEU A 493 35.45 -14.18 7.66
N GLU A 494 35.87 -13.91 6.44
CA GLU A 494 35.07 -13.20 5.42
C GLU A 494 33.75 -13.93 5.16
N ASP A 495 33.79 -15.24 4.89
CA ASP A 495 32.60 -16.07 4.68
C ASP A 495 31.63 -16.03 5.87
N PHE A 496 32.16 -15.97 7.11
CA PHE A 496 31.35 -15.84 8.31
C PHE A 496 30.68 -14.46 8.40
N LEU A 497 31.42 -13.39 8.14
CA LEU A 497 30.93 -12.01 8.24
C LEU A 497 29.90 -11.68 7.16
N ASP A 498 30.05 -12.26 5.97
CA ASP A 498 29.12 -12.10 4.84
C ASP A 498 27.81 -12.90 5.04
N SER A 499 27.82 -13.89 5.94
CA SER A 499 26.64 -14.67 6.29
C SER A 499 25.68 -13.94 7.24
N VAL A 500 24.50 -14.52 7.46
CA VAL A 500 23.52 -14.02 8.45
C VAL A 500 23.83 -14.48 9.89
N GLU A 501 24.76 -15.41 10.07
CA GLU A 501 25.06 -16.04 11.37
C GLU A 501 25.56 -15.07 12.44
N PRO A 502 26.45 -14.09 12.18
CA PRO A 502 26.89 -13.17 13.22
C PRO A 502 25.69 -12.48 13.91
N LYS A 503 24.71 -12.04 13.11
CA LYS A 503 23.49 -11.40 13.63
C LYS A 503 22.59 -12.40 14.35
N ARG A 504 22.44 -13.62 13.82
CA ARG A 504 21.65 -14.70 14.45
C ARG A 504 22.20 -15.07 15.82
N LEU A 505 23.51 -15.24 15.93
CA LEU A 505 24.20 -15.62 17.17
C LEU A 505 24.06 -14.52 18.24
N ILE A 506 24.12 -13.24 17.86
CA ILE A 506 23.83 -12.13 18.78
C ILE A 506 22.42 -12.25 19.37
N GLU A 507 21.41 -12.49 18.54
CA GLU A 507 20.03 -12.67 19.02
C GLU A 507 19.87 -13.93 19.87
N ALA A 508 20.52 -15.04 19.48
CA ALA A 508 20.51 -16.29 20.24
C ALA A 508 21.14 -16.11 21.64
N LEU A 509 22.33 -15.49 21.72
CA LEU A 509 22.99 -15.18 22.99
C LEU A 509 22.16 -14.20 23.83
N GLY A 510 21.53 -13.21 23.17
CA GLY A 510 20.60 -12.29 23.81
C GLY A 510 19.39 -13.01 24.43
N LEU A 511 18.84 -14.01 23.75
CA LEU A 511 17.76 -14.86 24.27
C LEU A 511 18.23 -15.69 25.47
N VAL A 512 19.38 -16.37 25.38
CA VAL A 512 19.95 -17.15 26.51
C VAL A 512 20.13 -16.25 27.73
N PHE A 513 20.75 -15.08 27.56
CA PHE A 513 20.97 -14.13 28.64
C PHE A 513 19.66 -13.71 29.30
N VAL A 514 18.64 -13.36 28.50
CA VAL A 514 17.33 -12.94 29.01
C VAL A 514 16.64 -14.06 29.78
N LEU A 515 16.67 -15.29 29.26
CA LEU A 515 16.08 -16.46 29.92
C LEU A 515 16.75 -16.71 31.28
N LEU A 516 18.08 -16.74 31.34
CA LEU A 516 18.82 -16.93 32.59
C LEU A 516 18.49 -15.84 33.63
N MET A 517 18.33 -14.59 33.18
CA MET A 517 18.08 -13.46 34.09
C MET A 517 16.63 -13.33 34.54
N ARG A 518 15.66 -13.73 33.70
CA ARG A 518 14.22 -13.53 33.95
C ARG A 518 13.51 -14.78 34.47
N ASP A 519 13.87 -15.96 33.97
CA ASP A 519 13.25 -17.22 34.38
C ASP A 519 13.92 -17.81 35.62
N LYS A 520 13.70 -17.16 36.77
CA LYS A 520 14.28 -17.57 38.05
C LYS A 520 13.72 -18.89 38.56
N ASP A 521 12.45 -19.17 38.25
CA ASP A 521 11.73 -20.38 38.67
C ASP A 521 11.92 -21.55 37.69
N ASN A 522 12.78 -21.38 36.67
CA ASN A 522 13.09 -22.37 35.65
C ASN A 522 11.84 -22.94 34.93
N ARG A 523 10.85 -22.08 34.67
CA ARG A 523 9.59 -22.45 33.98
C ARG A 523 9.84 -22.94 32.56
N THR A 524 10.85 -22.39 31.89
CA THR A 524 11.21 -22.71 30.50
C THR A 524 12.11 -23.94 30.37
N GLY A 525 12.73 -24.40 31.48
CA GLY A 525 13.75 -25.45 31.49
C GLY A 525 15.17 -24.99 31.11
N ILE A 526 15.42 -23.68 31.03
CA ILE A 526 16.73 -23.13 30.65
C ILE A 526 17.82 -23.41 31.69
N ARG A 527 17.46 -23.48 32.98
CA ARG A 527 18.38 -23.76 34.09
C ARG A 527 18.57 -25.27 34.32
N ASP A 528 17.94 -26.13 33.52
CA ASP A 528 18.17 -27.57 33.58
C ASP A 528 19.62 -27.88 33.20
N ALA A 529 20.29 -28.74 34.00
CA ALA A 529 21.70 -29.07 33.79
C ALA A 529 21.99 -29.58 32.36
N SER A 530 21.07 -30.36 31.77
CA SER A 530 21.19 -30.83 30.39
C SER A 530 21.10 -29.70 29.36
N THR A 531 20.22 -28.73 29.57
CA THR A 531 20.05 -27.58 28.67
C THR A 531 21.27 -26.67 28.75
N VAL A 532 21.74 -26.35 29.96
CA VAL A 532 22.95 -25.55 30.19
C VAL A 532 24.17 -26.23 29.57
N GLN A 533 24.33 -27.54 29.78
CA GLN A 533 25.43 -28.30 29.19
C GLN A 533 25.36 -28.29 27.65
N HIS A 534 24.17 -28.40 27.08
CA HIS A 534 23.97 -28.31 25.64
C HIS A 534 24.39 -26.94 25.10
N VAL A 535 23.90 -25.84 25.68
CA VAL A 535 24.27 -24.47 25.29
C VAL A 535 25.77 -24.24 25.40
N LYS A 536 26.40 -24.66 26.50
CA LYS A 536 27.85 -24.57 26.67
C LYS A 536 28.60 -25.33 25.56
N LYS A 537 28.20 -26.57 25.29
CA LYS A 537 28.90 -27.46 24.35
C LYS A 537 28.70 -27.10 22.89
N GLN A 538 27.48 -26.74 22.48
CA GLN A 538 27.12 -26.52 21.09
C GLN A 538 27.31 -25.08 20.63
N LEU A 539 27.20 -24.10 21.54
CA LEU A 539 27.24 -22.68 21.19
C LEU A 539 28.44 -21.96 21.81
N LEU A 540 28.51 -21.88 23.15
CA LEU A 540 29.44 -20.97 23.82
C LEU A 540 30.91 -21.36 23.63
N VAL A 541 31.26 -22.63 23.86
CA VAL A 541 32.65 -23.09 23.76
C VAL A 541 33.18 -23.00 22.32
N PRO A 542 32.49 -23.50 21.29
CA PRO A 542 32.96 -23.37 19.91
C PRO A 542 33.05 -21.91 19.44
N LEU A 543 32.07 -21.06 19.81
CA LEU A 543 32.08 -19.65 19.44
C LEU A 543 33.26 -18.91 20.09
N LYS A 544 33.54 -19.13 21.37
CA LYS A 544 34.69 -18.54 22.07
C LYS A 544 36.03 -18.95 21.44
N GLN A 545 36.15 -20.20 21.02
CA GLN A 545 37.32 -20.68 20.29
C GLN A 545 37.46 -20.02 18.92
N ALA A 546 36.34 -19.84 18.20
CA ALA A 546 36.34 -19.14 16.92
C ALA A 546 36.72 -17.65 17.08
N LEU A 547 36.13 -16.95 18.05
CA LEU A 547 36.45 -15.55 18.36
C LEU A 547 37.91 -15.36 18.75
N GLY A 548 38.49 -16.27 19.56
CA GLY A 548 39.92 -16.22 19.89
C GLY A 548 40.86 -16.39 18.69
N ARG A 549 40.38 -17.00 17.59
CA ARG A 549 41.12 -17.08 16.32
C ARG A 549 40.89 -15.86 15.44
N TRP A 550 39.66 -15.34 15.39
CA TRP A 550 39.25 -14.30 14.45
C TRP A 550 39.53 -12.87 14.93
N LEU A 551 39.39 -12.59 16.22
CA LEU A 551 39.64 -11.24 16.76
C LEU A 551 41.05 -10.71 16.44
N PRO A 552 42.14 -11.49 16.61
CA PRO A 552 43.48 -11.03 16.24
C PRO A 552 43.66 -10.76 14.74
N VAL A 553 42.88 -11.45 13.89
CA VAL A 553 42.92 -11.28 12.43
C VAL A 553 42.18 -10.01 12.00
N ALA A 554 41.12 -9.64 12.74
CA ALA A 554 40.29 -8.48 12.47
C ALA A 554 40.81 -7.16 13.09
N GLU A 555 41.95 -7.18 13.81
CA GLU A 555 42.45 -5.99 14.56
C GLU A 555 42.63 -4.74 13.67
N ASP A 556 43.03 -4.95 12.41
CA ASP A 556 43.28 -3.87 11.45
C ASP A 556 42.05 -3.52 10.57
N ASP A 557 40.94 -4.27 10.69
CA ASP A 557 39.71 -4.07 9.92
C ASP A 557 38.53 -3.71 10.83
N MET A 558 38.19 -2.42 10.82
CA MET A 558 37.10 -1.88 11.63
C MET A 558 35.72 -2.46 11.26
N GLU A 559 35.50 -2.86 10.01
CA GLU A 559 34.23 -3.44 9.58
C GLU A 559 34.08 -4.87 10.09
N ALA A 560 35.17 -5.62 10.14
CA ALA A 560 35.24 -6.97 10.71
C ALA A 560 35.23 -6.98 12.26
N ILE A 561 35.92 -6.02 12.91
CA ILE A 561 36.09 -6.04 14.36
C ILE A 561 34.78 -5.77 15.11
N MET A 562 33.92 -4.89 14.59
CA MET A 562 32.68 -4.48 15.25
C MET A 562 31.70 -5.66 15.52
N PRO A 563 31.32 -6.49 14.52
CA PRO A 563 30.45 -7.63 14.76
C PRO A 563 31.09 -8.70 15.67
N LEU A 564 32.41 -8.92 15.57
CA LEU A 564 33.12 -9.87 16.43
C LEU A 564 33.19 -9.41 17.89
N ALA A 565 33.50 -8.13 18.12
CA ALA A 565 33.52 -7.56 19.46
C ALA A 565 32.12 -7.57 20.11
N ALA A 566 31.07 -7.37 19.32
CA ALA A 566 29.70 -7.51 19.80
C ALA A 566 29.38 -8.95 20.25
N LEU A 567 29.87 -9.96 19.51
CA LEU A 567 29.70 -11.38 19.83
C LEU A 567 30.48 -11.75 21.09
N ASP A 568 31.72 -11.32 21.20
CA ASP A 568 32.58 -11.57 22.37
C ASP A 568 31.95 -11.00 23.64
N ALA A 569 31.54 -9.73 23.60
CA ALA A 569 30.83 -9.10 24.71
C ALA A 569 29.48 -9.76 25.03
N ALA A 570 28.83 -10.44 24.07
CA ALA A 570 27.61 -11.19 24.31
C ALA A 570 27.90 -12.55 24.96
N VAL A 571 28.97 -13.24 24.56
CA VAL A 571 29.43 -14.49 25.19
C VAL A 571 29.81 -14.25 26.64
N GLU A 572 30.62 -13.22 26.92
CA GLU A 572 31.01 -12.87 28.30
C GLU A 572 29.79 -12.60 29.19
N ARG A 573 28.78 -11.90 28.67
CA ARG A 573 27.53 -11.64 29.39
C ARG A 573 26.76 -12.92 29.74
N VAL A 574 26.73 -13.89 28.83
CA VAL A 574 26.08 -15.18 29.08
C VAL A 574 26.88 -16.02 30.08
N GLU A 575 28.21 -16.07 29.96
CA GLU A 575 29.08 -16.78 30.90
C GLU A 575 28.92 -16.21 32.32
N GLY A 576 28.95 -14.89 32.49
CA GLY A 576 28.73 -14.25 33.79
C GLY A 576 27.33 -14.51 34.38
N ALA A 577 26.30 -14.61 33.54
CA ALA A 577 24.95 -14.99 33.99
C ALA A 577 24.89 -16.45 34.47
N LEU A 578 25.61 -17.37 33.81
CA LEU A 578 25.72 -18.77 34.21
C LEU A 578 26.49 -18.92 35.53
N GLU A 579 27.61 -18.22 35.70
CA GLU A 579 28.37 -18.22 36.96
C GLU A 579 27.53 -17.74 38.14
N LYS A 580 26.73 -16.69 37.93
CA LYS A 580 25.81 -16.18 38.94
C LYS A 580 24.74 -17.21 39.30
N MET A 581 24.18 -17.90 38.31
CA MET A 581 23.21 -18.98 38.54
C MET A 581 23.83 -20.14 39.33
N ASP A 582 25.05 -20.56 38.98
CA ASP A 582 25.76 -21.63 39.69
C ASP A 582 26.03 -21.22 41.15
N ALA A 583 26.36 -19.95 41.41
CA ALA A 583 26.51 -19.41 42.76
C ALA A 583 25.18 -19.36 43.54
N GLU A 584 24.07 -19.00 42.89
CA GLU A 584 22.72 -19.04 43.48
C GLU A 584 22.34 -20.47 43.89
N LEU A 585 22.58 -21.45 43.02
CA LEU A 585 22.31 -22.87 43.29
C LEU A 585 23.20 -23.43 44.40
N ALA A 586 24.47 -23.01 44.49
CA ALA A 586 25.37 -23.43 45.57
C ALA A 586 25.01 -22.81 46.93
N SER A 587 24.24 -21.72 46.94
CA SER A 587 23.80 -21.02 48.16
C SER A 587 22.48 -21.53 48.75
N GLN A 588 21.71 -22.29 47.96
CA GLN A 588 20.47 -22.97 48.36
C GLN A 588 20.78 -24.38 48.86
#